data_AF-A0AAD1TQV1-F1
#
_entry.id   AF-A0AAD1TQV1-F1
#
_cell.length_a   1.000
_cell.length_b   1.000
_cell.length_c   1.000
_cell.angle_alpha   90.00
_cell.angle_beta   90.00
_cell.angle_gamma   90.00
#
_symmetry.space_group_name_H-M   'P 1'
#
loop_
_entity.id
_entity.type
_entity.pdbx_description
1 polymer ?
#
loop_
_entity_poly.entity_id
_entity_poly.type
_entity_poly.pdbx_seq_one_letter_code
_entity_poly.pdbx_strand_id
1 'polypeptide(L)'
;MANLQLAVNGEYFDQMKSGEKTEEYRLVNDYWKKRLVNRKYERLIITKGYPKREDSSRRIEVPYEGCVIKEIQHPHFGENPVVVFAIRVNIKANGG
;
A
#
# COMPACT_ATOMS: atom_id res chain seq x y z
N MET A 1 -19.35 -0.01 -3.64
CA MET A 1 -18.17 -0.74 -3.11
C MET A 1 -17.19 0.25 -2.49
N ALA A 2 -16.19 -0.22 -1.72
CA ALA A 2 -15.23 0.64 -1.03
C ALA A 2 -13.84 0.61 -1.68
N ASN A 3 -13.12 1.72 -1.56
CA ASN A 3 -11.72 1.85 -1.98
C ASN A 3 -10.81 1.87 -0.75
N LEU A 4 -9.68 1.18 -0.83
CA LEU A 4 -8.64 1.24 0.20
C LEU A 4 -7.66 2.36 -0.16
N GLN A 5 -7.67 3.45 0.59
CA GLN A 5 -6.71 4.53 0.40
C GLN A 5 -5.57 4.46 1.43
N LEU A 6 -4.33 4.47 0.94
CA LEU A 6 -3.10 4.46 1.73
C LEU A 6 -2.20 5.63 1.32
N ALA A 7 -1.82 6.47 2.29
CA ALA A 7 -0.79 7.47 2.09
C ALA A 7 0.58 6.89 2.44
N VAL A 8 1.55 7.03 1.54
CA VAL A 8 2.91 6.49 1.71
C VAL A 8 3.95 7.61 1.57
N ASN A 9 5.15 7.34 2.07
CA ASN A 9 6.29 8.23 1.84
C ASN A 9 6.58 8.32 0.33
N GLY A 10 7.06 9.47 -0.13
CA GLY A 10 7.40 9.71 -1.52
C GLY A 10 8.40 8.72 -2.10
N GLU A 11 9.41 8.31 -1.31
CA GLU A 11 10.38 7.31 -1.75
C GLU A 11 9.71 5.97 -2.09
N TYR A 12 8.88 5.44 -1.19
CA TYR A 12 8.15 4.19 -1.43
C TYR A 12 7.11 4.34 -2.54
N PHE A 13 6.48 5.50 -2.67
CA PHE A 13 5.58 5.78 -3.78
C PHE A 13 6.29 5.69 -5.13
N ASP A 14 7.46 6.31 -5.23
CA ASP A 14 8.24 6.35 -6.46
C ASP A 14 8.76 4.94 -6.81
N GLN A 15 9.20 4.16 -5.80
CA GLN A 15 9.55 2.73 -5.96
C GLN A 15 8.38 1.85 -6.39
N MET A 16 7.16 2.12 -5.89
CA MET A 16 5.98 1.42 -6.37
C MET A 16 5.71 1.76 -7.82
N LYS A 17 5.75 3.07 -8.15
CA LYS A 17 5.51 3.60 -9.48
C LYS A 17 6.50 3.06 -10.52
N SER A 18 7.76 2.86 -10.15
CA SER A 18 8.79 2.24 -11.00
C SER A 18 8.63 0.71 -11.14
N GLY A 19 7.82 0.09 -10.29
CA GLY A 19 7.64 -1.37 -10.23
C GLY A 19 8.70 -2.09 -9.38
N GLU A 20 9.64 -1.36 -8.77
CA GLU A 20 10.65 -1.92 -7.87
C GLU A 20 10.01 -2.45 -6.57
N LYS A 21 8.94 -1.80 -6.11
CA LYS A 21 8.20 -2.20 -4.89
C LYS A 21 6.77 -2.59 -5.23
N THR A 22 6.44 -3.87 -5.04
CA THR A 22 5.11 -4.43 -5.36
C THR A 22 4.24 -4.71 -4.13
N GLU A 23 4.73 -4.38 -2.93
CA GLU A 23 4.01 -4.62 -1.68
C GLU A 23 4.11 -3.40 -0.76
N GLU A 24 2.98 -3.01 -0.19
CA GLU A 24 2.88 -2.01 0.87
C GLU A 24 2.70 -2.69 2.23
N TYR A 25 3.55 -2.35 3.19
CA TYR A 25 3.57 -2.99 4.51
C TYR A 25 2.90 -2.11 5.56
N ARG A 26 1.92 -2.66 6.28
CA ARG A 26 1.28 -2.01 7.41
C ARG A 26 1.34 -2.89 8.64
N LEU A 27 1.78 -2.35 9.78
CA LEU A 27 1.85 -3.09 11.03
C LEU A 27 0.50 -3.75 11.36
N VAL A 28 0.56 -5.00 11.83
CA VAL A 28 -0.63 -5.69 12.34
C VAL A 28 -0.99 -5.10 13.71
N ASN A 29 -1.82 -4.06 13.68
CA ASN A 29 -2.39 -3.44 14.87
C ASN A 29 -3.92 -3.34 14.74
N ASP A 30 -4.62 -2.96 15.81
CA ASP A 30 -6.09 -2.92 15.82
C ASP A 30 -6.67 -1.91 14.83
N TYR A 31 -5.92 -0.84 14.53
CA TYR A 31 -6.30 0.12 13.51
C TYR A 31 -6.35 -0.51 12.11
N TRP A 32 -5.28 -1.21 11.70
CA TRP A 32 -5.21 -1.86 10.40
C TRP A 32 -6.09 -3.11 10.33
N LYS A 33 -6.24 -3.86 11.43
CA LYS A 33 -7.17 -4.98 11.50
C LYS A 33 -8.59 -4.55 11.15
N LYS A 34 -9.10 -3.45 11.73
CA LYS A 34 -10.44 -2.92 11.43
C LYS A 34 -10.63 -2.51 9.96
N ARG A 35 -9.54 -2.13 9.29
CA ARG A 35 -9.53 -1.70 7.88
C ARG A 35 -9.28 -2.84 6.90
N LEU A 36 -8.56 -3.89 7.26
CA LEU A 36 -8.14 -4.94 6.32
C LEU A 36 -8.79 -6.30 6.59
N VAL A 37 -9.06 -6.63 7.85
CA VAL A 37 -9.68 -7.90 8.23
C VAL A 37 -11.17 -7.86 7.95
N ASN A 38 -11.67 -8.88 7.27
CA ASN A 38 -13.08 -9.01 6.87
C ASN A 38 -13.60 -7.81 6.05
N ARG A 39 -12.70 -7.14 5.31
CA ARG A 39 -13.04 -6.05 4.40
C ARG A 39 -12.78 -6.48 2.96
N LYS A 40 -13.69 -6.07 2.08
CA LYS A 40 -13.57 -6.24 0.63
C LYS A 40 -13.45 -4.87 0.00
N TYR A 41 -12.35 -4.65 -0.71
CA TYR A 41 -12.11 -3.47 -1.49
C TYR A 41 -12.04 -3.85 -2.96
N GLU A 42 -12.48 -2.96 -3.84
CA GLU A 42 -12.32 -3.15 -5.28
C GLU A 42 -11.02 -2.53 -5.79
N ARG A 43 -10.68 -1.35 -5.26
CA ARG A 43 -9.52 -0.57 -5.69
C ARG A 43 -8.63 -0.21 -4.52
N LEU A 44 -7.34 -0.21 -4.80
CA LEU A 44 -6.28 0.29 -3.96
C LEU A 44 -5.80 1.63 -4.52
N ILE A 45 -5.89 2.67 -3.69
CA ILE A 45 -5.46 4.03 -4.00
C ILE A 45 -4.25 4.35 -3.13
N ILE A 46 -3.06 4.43 -3.73
CA ILE A 46 -1.84 4.86 -3.05
C ILE A 46 -1.62 6.34 -3.33
N THR A 47 -1.31 7.15 -2.31
CA THR A 47 -0.98 8.59 -2.48
C THR A 47 0.41 8.94 -1.97
N LYS A 48 1.15 9.78 -2.71
CA LYS A 48 2.45 10.35 -2.29
C LYS A 48 2.22 11.43 -1.23
N GLY A 49 2.23 11.05 0.04
CA GLY A 49 1.85 11.91 1.17
C GLY A 49 0.38 12.36 1.10
N TYR A 50 0.13 13.63 1.42
CA TYR A 50 -1.18 14.29 1.33
C TYR A 50 -1.20 15.28 0.14
N PRO A 51 -1.34 14.79 -1.11
CA PRO A 51 -1.39 15.67 -2.27
C PRO A 51 -2.64 16.55 -2.24
N LYS A 52 -2.53 17.77 -2.78
CA LYS A 52 -3.70 18.59 -3.11
C LYS A 52 -4.64 17.78 -4.02
N ARG A 53 -5.95 18.06 -3.96
CA ARG A 53 -6.99 17.26 -4.63
C ARG A 53 -6.76 17.08 -6.14
N GLU A 54 -6.11 18.05 -6.76
CA GLU A 54 -5.86 18.15 -8.20
C GLU A 54 -4.58 17.43 -8.66
N ASP A 55 -3.71 17.02 -7.73
CA ASP A 55 -2.43 16.40 -8.09
C ASP A 55 -2.59 14.89 -8.31
N SER A 56 -3.10 14.56 -9.50
CA SER A 56 -3.30 13.18 -9.96
C SER A 56 -1.97 12.46 -10.23
N SER A 57 -0.87 13.19 -10.43
CA SER A 57 0.46 12.61 -10.67
C SER A 57 1.02 11.88 -9.45
N ARG A 58 0.48 12.20 -8.27
CA ARG A 58 0.81 11.67 -6.94
C ARG A 58 -0.17 10.61 -6.45
N ARG A 59 -0.93 10.00 -7.36
CA ARG A 59 -1.87 8.92 -7.05
C ARG A 59 -1.64 7.73 -7.95
N ILE A 60 -1.63 6.54 -7.36
CA ILE A 60 -1.66 5.26 -8.06
C ILE A 60 -3.01 4.62 -7.72
N GLU A 61 -3.76 4.23 -8.74
CA GLU A 61 -5.02 3.52 -8.60
C GLU A 61 -4.92 2.18 -9.31
N VAL A 62 -5.01 1.10 -8.56
CA VAL A 62 -4.87 -0.28 -9.06
C VAL A 62 -5.96 -1.17 -8.46
N PRO A 63 -6.30 -2.31 -9.10
CA PRO A 63 -7.19 -3.30 -8.48
C PRO A 63 -6.65 -3.76 -7.13
N TYR A 64 -7.52 -3.89 -6.13
CA TYR A 64 -7.13 -4.45 -4.84
C TYR A 64 -7.08 -5.99 -4.94
N GLU A 65 -5.87 -6.56 -4.88
CA GLU A 65 -5.65 -8.01 -4.95
C GLU A 65 -5.53 -8.68 -3.57
N GLY A 66 -5.94 -7.98 -2.51
CA GLY A 66 -5.86 -8.48 -1.14
C GLY A 66 -4.56 -8.12 -0.43
N CYS A 67 -4.46 -8.62 0.80
CA CYS A 67 -3.27 -8.52 1.64
C CYS A 67 -3.01 -9.84 2.35
N VAL A 68 -1.75 -10.13 2.63
CA VAL A 68 -1.32 -11.31 3.40
C VAL A 68 -0.60 -10.87 4.66
N ILE A 69 -0.67 -11.68 5.72
CA ILE A 69 0.09 -11.42 6.94
C ILE A 69 1.47 -12.07 6.77
N LYS A 70 2.53 -11.28 6.97
CA LYS A 70 3.93 -11.73 6.91
C LYS A 70 4.68 -11.22 8.12
N GLU A 71 5.66 -11.99 8.59
CA GLU A 71 6.69 -11.48 9.50
C GLU A 71 7.87 -11.00 8.67
N ILE A 72 8.27 -9.74 8.86
CA ILE A 72 9.39 -9.13 8.14
C ILE A 72 10.31 -8.41 9.12
N GLN A 73 11.60 -8.36 8.79
CA GLN A 73 12.54 -7.41 9.37
C GLN A 73 12.72 -6.26 8.38
N HIS A 74 12.41 -5.03 8.78
CA HIS A 74 12.48 -3.88 7.87
C HIS A 74 12.97 -2.65 8.63
N PRO A 75 13.95 -1.89 8.10
CA PRO A 75 14.56 -0.76 8.81
C PRO A 75 13.55 0.27 9.32
N HIS A 76 12.45 0.49 8.60
CA HIS A 76 11.38 1.40 9.00
C HIS A 76 10.62 0.97 10.28
N PHE A 77 10.61 -0.32 10.62
CA PHE A 77 9.97 -0.85 11.82
C PHE A 77 10.98 -1.17 12.94
N GLY A 78 12.27 -0.95 12.70
CA GLY A 78 13.36 -1.27 13.61
C GLY A 78 14.04 -2.60 13.28
N GLU A 79 14.93 -3.02 14.20
CA GLU A 79 15.79 -4.19 14.01
C GLU A 79 15.09 -5.52 14.33
N ASN A 80 13.96 -5.48 15.06
CA ASN A 80 13.23 -6.68 15.42
C ASN A 80 12.27 -7.11 14.29
N PRO A 81 12.07 -8.41 14.07
CA PRO A 81 11.00 -8.90 13.21
C PRO A 81 9.64 -8.40 13.69
N VAL A 82 8.82 -7.92 12.76
CA VAL A 82 7.46 -7.45 13.02
C VAL A 82 6.47 -8.12 12.08
N VAL A 83 5.26 -8.32 12.58
CA VAL A 83 4.16 -8.85 11.77
C VAL A 83 3.43 -7.72 11.07
N VAL A 84 3.33 -7.81 9.75
CA VAL A 84 2.72 -6.79 8.88
C VAL A 84 1.66 -7.39 7.96
N PHE A 85 0.67 -6.58 7.59
CA PHE A 85 -0.13 -6.78 6.40
C PHE A 85 0.68 -6.33 5.18
N ALA A 86 1.06 -7.27 4.33
CA ALA A 86 1.63 -7.03 3.01
C ALA A 86 0.48 -6.92 1.99
N ILE A 87 0.17 -5.68 1.62
CA ILE A 87 -0.88 -5.32 0.67
C ILE A 87 -0.25 -5.34 -0.72
N ARG A 88 -0.81 -6.13 -1.64
CA ARG A 88 -0.29 -6.23 -3.00
C ARG A 88 -0.58 -4.96 -3.78
N VAL A 89 0.47 -4.38 -4.35
CA VAL A 89 0.42 -3.20 -5.22
C VAL A 89 0.83 -3.67 -6.62
N ASN A 90 -0.17 -4.06 -7.41
CA ASN A 90 0.05 -4.46 -8.80
C ASN A 90 -0.19 -3.28 -9.72
N ILE A 91 0.85 -2.46 -9.85
CA ILE A 91 0.91 -1.51 -10.96
C ILE A 91 1.24 -2.35 -12.18
N LYS A 92 0.21 -2.94 -12.80
CA LYS A 92 0.37 -3.36 -14.18
C LYS A 92 0.86 -2.11 -14.91
N ALA A 93 2.10 -2.15 -15.36
CA ALA A 93 2.54 -1.22 -16.38
C ALA A 93 1.44 -1.30 -17.43
N ASN A 94 0.64 -0.24 -17.57
CA ASN A 94 -0.15 -0.08 -18.77
C ASN A 94 0.90 -0.01 -19.87
N GLY A 95 1.21 -1.17 -20.43
CA GLY A 95 2.14 -1.31 -21.53
C GLY A 95 1.48 -0.70 -22.75
N GLY A 96 2.25 0.11 -23.48
CA GLY A 96 1.94 0.58 -24.82
C GLY A 96 1.14 1.86 -24.85
#